data_AF-X6MKQ4-F1
#
_entry.id   AF-X6MKQ4-F1
#
_cell.length_a   1.000
_cell.length_b   1.000
_cell.length_c   1.000
_cell.angle_alpha   90.00
_cell.angle_beta   90.00
_cell.angle_gamma   90.00
#
_symmetry.space_group_name_H-M   'P 1'
#
loop_
_entity.id
_entity.type
_entity.pdbx_description
1 polymer ?
#
loop_
_entity_poly.entity_id
_entity_poly.type
_entity_poly.pdbx_seq_one_letter_code
_entity_poly.pdbx_strand_id
1 'polypeptide(L)'
;MLVYDITDAKSFESLDSWRDEFLNQVGADGKDFPFVVLGNKSDLAKTQRKKRHPFYETSAKDKINVEQAFITVAKSALKKEPVRPPPYAPKDALDLKKKQEVKKSNDCC
;
A
#
# COMPACT_ATOMS: atom_id res chain seq x y z
N MET A 1 -8.34 -4.57 -2.19
CA MET A 1 -8.25 -5.38 -0.96
C MET A 1 -8.90 -6.73 -1.22
N LEU A 2 -8.39 -7.81 -0.63
CA LEU A 2 -8.97 -9.14 -0.75
C LEU A 2 -9.45 -9.58 0.63
N VAL A 3 -10.72 -9.97 0.76
CA VAL A 3 -11.34 -10.26 2.05
C VAL A 3 -11.88 -11.69 2.04
N TYR A 4 -11.61 -12.43 3.10
CA TYR A 4 -12.20 -13.74 3.34
C TYR A 4 -12.80 -13.81 4.74
N ASP A 5 -13.65 -14.81 4.97
CA ASP A 5 -14.20 -15.12 6.28
C ASP A 5 -13.30 -16.15 6.97
N ILE A 6 -12.80 -15.83 8.17
CA ILE A 6 -11.90 -16.75 8.88
C ILE A 6 -12.56 -18.08 9.28
N THR A 7 -13.89 -18.12 9.34
CA THR A 7 -14.67 -19.32 9.67
C THR A 7 -14.93 -20.20 8.45
N ASP A 8 -14.71 -19.69 7.24
CA ASP A 8 -14.91 -20.43 6.00
C ASP A 8 -13.60 -20.61 5.24
N ALA A 9 -13.07 -21.85 5.27
CA ALA A 9 -11.86 -22.21 4.58
C ALA A 9 -11.94 -22.00 3.05
N LYS A 10 -13.10 -22.21 2.44
CA LYS A 10 -13.29 -22.06 0.98
C LYS A 10 -13.15 -20.60 0.56
N SER A 11 -13.62 -19.67 1.40
CA SER A 11 -13.47 -18.23 1.17
C SER A 11 -11.99 -17.79 1.13
N PHE A 12 -11.10 -18.49 1.84
CA PHE A 12 -9.66 -18.21 1.79
C PHE A 12 -9.00 -18.75 0.51
N GLU A 13 -9.42 -19.93 0.06
CA GLU A 13 -8.90 -20.57 -1.14
C GLU A 13 -9.28 -19.79 -2.41
N SER A 14 -10.48 -19.22 -2.46
CA SER A 14 -10.94 -18.42 -3.60
C SER A 14 -10.20 -17.09 -3.77
N LEU A 15 -9.42 -16.63 -2.78
CA LEU A 15 -8.71 -15.35 -2.85
C LEU A 15 -7.70 -15.28 -4.00
N ASP A 16 -7.09 -16.40 -4.38
CA ASP A 16 -6.13 -16.42 -5.49
C ASP A 16 -6.85 -16.23 -6.82
N SER A 17 -7.99 -16.90 -7.03
CA SER A 17 -8.85 -16.69 -8.20
C SER A 17 -9.34 -15.24 -8.28
N TRP A 18 -9.82 -14.68 -7.16
CA TRP A 18 -10.24 -13.28 -7.10
C TRP A 18 -9.12 -12.30 -7.43
N ARG A 19 -7.89 -12.59 -7.00
CA ARG A 19 -6.73 -11.77 -7.30
C ARG A 19 -6.44 -11.78 -8.81
N ASP A 20 -6.43 -12.97 -9.40
CA ASP A 20 -6.06 -13.15 -10.80
C ASP A 20 -7.12 -12.53 -11.72
N GLU A 21 -8.41 -12.73 -11.42
CA GLU A 21 -9.52 -12.08 -12.14
C GLU A 21 -9.41 -10.56 -12.10
N PHE A 22 -9.16 -10.00 -10.91
CA PHE A 22 -8.99 -8.56 -10.78
C PHE A 22 -7.82 -8.04 -11.62
N LEU A 23 -6.66 -8.70 -11.55
CA LEU A 23 -5.47 -8.29 -12.30
C LEU A 23 -5.68 -8.36 -13.82
N ASN A 24 -6.35 -9.42 -14.29
CA ASN A 24 -6.71 -9.58 -15.70
C ASN A 24 -7.63 -8.45 -16.18
N GLN A 25 -8.61 -8.06 -15.35
CA GLN A 25 -9.57 -7.01 -15.72
C GLN A 25 -8.94 -5.61 -15.77
N VAL A 26 -7.99 -5.31 -14.88
CA VAL A 26 -7.32 -3.99 -14.84
C VAL A 26 -6.08 -3.91 -15.74
N GLY A 27 -5.66 -5.04 -16.33
CA GLY A 27 -4.45 -5.11 -17.17
C GLY A 27 -3.17 -4.73 -16.43
N ALA A 28 -3.12 -4.97 -15.12
CA ALA A 28 -1.97 -4.59 -14.28
C ALA A 28 -1.11 -5.79 -13.91
N ASP A 29 0.20 -5.58 -13.81
CA ASP A 29 1.11 -6.62 -13.35
C ASP A 29 0.95 -6.87 -11.84
N GLY A 30 0.70 -8.13 -11.50
CA GLY A 30 0.40 -8.57 -10.12
C GLY A 30 1.53 -8.38 -9.10
N LYS A 31 2.75 -8.02 -9.54
CA LYS A 31 3.88 -7.68 -8.66
C LYS A 31 3.72 -6.28 -8.05
N ASP A 32 3.12 -5.36 -8.79
CA ASP A 32 3.06 -3.96 -8.41
C ASP A 32 1.70 -3.50 -7.89
N PHE A 33 0.69 -4.35 -7.89
CA PHE A 33 -0.58 -3.99 -7.27
C PHE A 33 -0.52 -4.09 -5.72
N PRO A 34 -0.91 -3.05 -4.96
CA PRO A 34 -0.85 -3.05 -3.49
C PRO A 34 -2.02 -3.83 -2.87
N PHE A 35 -2.03 -5.16 -3.04
CA PHE A 35 -3.01 -6.00 -2.36
C PHE A 35 -2.74 -6.08 -0.86
N VAL A 36 -3.82 -6.02 -0.09
CA VAL A 36 -3.88 -6.31 1.34
C VAL A 36 -4.97 -7.35 1.55
N VAL A 37 -4.68 -8.39 2.32
CA VAL A 37 -5.58 -9.50 2.61
C VAL A 37 -6.21 -9.29 3.99
N LEU A 38 -7.52 -9.39 4.10
CA LEU A 38 -8.25 -9.27 5.35
C LEU A 38 -8.97 -10.58 5.71
N GLY A 39 -8.71 -11.10 6.90
CA GLY A 39 -9.51 -12.17 7.51
C GLY A 39 -10.61 -11.54 8.35
N ASN A 40 -11.81 -11.46 7.80
CA ASN A 40 -12.98 -10.90 8.47
C ASN A 40 -13.64 -11.91 9.43
N LYS A 41 -14.45 -11.41 10.36
CA LYS A 41 -15.13 -12.17 11.43
C LYS A 41 -14.19 -12.70 12.53
N SER A 42 -13.12 -11.96 12.83
CA SER A 42 -12.21 -12.26 13.97
C SER A 42 -12.85 -12.26 15.36
N ASP A 43 -14.10 -11.83 15.47
CA ASP A 43 -14.92 -12.01 16.67
C ASP A 43 -15.38 -13.46 16.89
N LEU A 44 -15.44 -14.28 15.83
CA LEU A 44 -15.92 -15.66 15.91
C LEU A 44 -14.81 -16.70 16.06
N ALA A 45 -13.60 -16.41 15.59
CA ALA A 45 -12.45 -17.30 15.66
C ALA A 45 -11.13 -16.52 15.54
N LYS A 46 -10.00 -17.22 15.65
CA LYS A 46 -8.68 -16.69 15.30
C LYS A 46 -8.03 -17.61 14.28
N THR A 47 -7.30 -17.05 13.32
CA THR A 47 -6.65 -17.83 12.26
C THR A 47 -5.14 -17.63 12.26
N GLN A 48 -4.40 -18.70 12.01
CA GLN A 48 -2.95 -18.62 11.80
C GLN A 48 -2.58 -18.55 10.31
N ARG A 49 -3.57 -18.43 9.43
CA ARG A 49 -3.36 -18.38 7.97
C ARG A 49 -2.72 -17.04 7.58
N LYS A 50 -1.57 -17.11 6.93
CA LYS A 50 -0.85 -15.94 6.39
C LYS A 50 -0.62 -16.14 4.89
N LYS A 51 -0.80 -15.07 4.11
CA LYS A 51 -0.34 -14.98 2.72
C LYS A 51 0.87 -14.05 2.65
N ARG A 52 1.54 -14.02 1.49
CA ARG A 52 2.71 -13.17 1.22
C ARG A 52 2.41 -11.66 1.28
N HIS A 53 1.15 -11.28 1.22
CA HIS A 53 0.68 -9.89 1.26
C HIS A 53 0.44 -9.44 2.72
N PRO A 54 0.48 -8.12 3.00
CA PRO A 54 0.05 -7.59 4.29
C PRO A 54 -1.31 -8.17 4.68
N PHE A 55 -1.39 -8.68 5.90
CA PHE A 55 -2.54 -9.40 6.41
C PHE A 55 -3.05 -8.77 7.70
N TYR A 56 -4.38 -8.59 7.80
CA TYR A 56 -5.05 -8.13 9.01
C TYR A 56 -6.24 -9.03 9.32
N GLU A 57 -6.38 -9.40 10.58
CA GLU A 57 -7.64 -9.94 11.10
C GLU A 57 -8.55 -8.78 11.48
N THR A 58 -9.75 -8.74 10.90
CA THR A 58 -10.72 -7.67 11.12
C THR A 58 -12.04 -8.21 11.66
N SER A 59 -12.77 -7.40 12.41
CA SER A 59 -14.16 -7.65 12.72
C SER A 59 -14.96 -6.42 12.34
N ALA A 60 -15.79 -6.55 11.30
CA ALA A 60 -16.73 -5.49 10.94
C ALA A 60 -17.76 -5.23 12.05
N LYS A 61 -18.12 -6.28 12.81
CA LYS A 61 -19.06 -6.22 13.93
C LYS A 61 -18.50 -5.42 15.10
N ASP A 62 -17.28 -5.75 15.52
CA ASP A 62 -16.66 -5.15 16.70
C ASP A 62 -15.72 -3.98 16.34
N LYS A 63 -15.68 -3.59 15.06
CA LYS A 63 -14.81 -2.53 14.51
C LYS A 63 -13.32 -2.75 14.76
N ILE A 64 -12.89 -4.01 14.86
CA ILE A 64 -11.50 -4.37 15.13
C ILE A 64 -10.68 -4.29 13.83
N ASN A 65 -9.56 -3.55 13.88
CA ASN A 65 -8.54 -3.43 12.81
C ASN A 65 -9.03 -2.95 11.43
N VAL A 66 -10.31 -2.55 11.30
CA VAL A 66 -10.88 -2.06 10.04
C VAL A 66 -10.16 -0.78 9.60
N GLU A 67 -10.03 0.20 10.49
CA GLU A 67 -9.39 1.48 10.17
C GLU A 67 -7.91 1.31 9.79
N GLN A 68 -7.16 0.51 10.56
CA GLN A 68 -5.75 0.26 10.26
C GLN A 68 -5.53 -0.44 8.93
N ALA A 69 -6.41 -1.38 8.55
CA ALA A 69 -6.37 -2.03 7.25
C ALA A 69 -6.55 -1.02 6.11
N PHE A 70 -7.54 -0.14 6.21
CA PHE A 70 -7.79 0.91 5.21
C PHE A 70 -6.62 1.89 5.10
N ILE A 71 -6.09 2.37 6.22
CA ILE A 71 -4.93 3.28 6.26
C ILE A 71 -3.72 2.62 5.58
N THR A 72 -3.49 1.33 5.82
CA THR A 72 -2.36 0.59 5.25
C THR A 72 -2.46 0.48 3.73
N VAL A 73 -3.66 0.21 3.22
CA VAL A 73 -3.92 0.17 1.77
C VAL A 73 -3.65 1.53 1.15
N ALA A 74 -4.20 2.60 1.73
CA ALA A 74 -4.00 3.96 1.26
C ALA A 74 -2.50 4.33 1.21
N LYS A 75 -1.77 4.06 2.30
CA LYS A 75 -0.31 4.28 2.35
C LYS A 75 0.45 3.47 1.31
N SER A 76 0.03 2.22 1.06
CA SER A 76 0.69 1.35 0.08
C SER A 76 0.45 1.80 -1.35
N ALA A 77 -0.74 2.35 -1.63
CA ALA A 77 -1.06 2.95 -2.92
C ALA A 77 -0.22 4.21 -3.18
N LEU A 78 -0.13 5.12 -2.20
CA LEU A 78 0.63 6.37 -2.33
C LEU A 78 2.13 6.15 -2.56
N LYS A 79 2.72 5.11 -1.96
CA LYS A 79 4.14 4.76 -2.17
C LYS A 79 4.45 4.31 -3.60
N LYS A 80 3.45 3.84 -4.34
CA LYS A 80 3.61 3.30 -5.70
C LYS A 80 3.26 4.30 -6.80
N GLU A 81 2.62 5.43 -6.48
CA GLU A 81 2.56 6.51 -7.47
C GLU A 81 3.99 7.00 -7.72
N PRO A 82 4.47 7.00 -8.98
CA PRO A 82 5.64 7.81 -9.30
C PRO A 82 5.28 9.25 -8.91
N VAL A 83 6.19 9.95 -8.23
CA VAL A 83 6.06 11.39 -8.02
C VAL A 83 5.83 12.00 -9.39
N ARG A 84 4.58 12.33 -9.73
CA ARG A 84 4.30 13.08 -10.95
C ARG A 84 5.02 14.40 -10.72
N PRO A 85 6.05 14.74 -11.53
CA PRO A 85 6.64 16.05 -11.41
C PRO A 85 5.49 17.05 -11.54
N PRO A 86 5.43 18.07 -10.66
CA PRO A 86 4.39 19.08 -10.77
C PRO A 86 4.37 19.58 -12.23
N PRO A 87 3.18 19.74 -12.85
CA PRO A 87 3.06 20.13 -14.26
C PRO A 87 3.79 21.44 -14.59
N TYR A 88 4.20 22.19 -13.57
CA TYR A 88 5.12 23.30 -13.66
C TYR A 88 6.16 23.22 -12.53
N ALA A 89 7.40 22.85 -12.86
CA ALA A 89 8.55 23.16 -12.02
C ALA A 89 9.14 24.47 -12.56
N PRO A 90 9.09 25.59 -11.81
CA PRO A 90 9.81 26.80 -12.18
C PRO A 90 11.29 26.46 -12.31
N LYS A 91 11.94 26.89 -13.40
CA LYS A 91 13.36 26.60 -13.68
C LYS A 91 14.29 27.10 -12.57
N ASP A 92 13.82 28.06 -11.77
CA ASP A 92 14.55 28.70 -10.68
C ASP A 92 14.13 28.20 -9.27
N ALA A 93 13.43 27.07 -9.18
CA ALA A 93 13.07 26.49 -7.89
C ALA A 93 14.33 26.08 -7.11
N LEU A 94 14.67 26.88 -6.10
CA LEU A 94 15.74 26.60 -5.15
C LEU A 94 15.41 25.34 -4.34
N ASP A 95 16.13 24.26 -4.59
CA ASP A 95 16.01 23.01 -3.86
C ASP A 95 16.68 23.14 -2.48
N LEU A 96 15.87 23.39 -1.45
CA LEU A 96 16.31 23.60 -0.06
C LEU A 96 17.04 22.38 0.55
N LYS A 97 17.05 21.22 -0.13
CA LYS A 97 17.79 20.02 0.29
C LYS A 97 19.22 19.97 -0.22
N LYS A 98 19.61 20.82 -1.18
CA LYS A 98 21.01 21.00 -1.56
C LYS A 98 21.68 21.94 -0.58
N LYS A 99 22.46 21.37 0.34
CA LYS A 99 23.44 22.11 1.15
C LYS A 99 24.34 22.89 0.16
N GLN A 100 24.19 24.20 0.09
CA GLN A 100 25.04 25.05 -0.74
C GLN A 100 26.47 24.93 -0.23
N GLU A 101 27.35 24.32 -1.01
CA GLU A 101 28.78 24.44 -0.81
C GLU A 101 29.17 25.89 -1.14
N VAL A 102 29.39 26.69 -0.10
CA VAL A 102 29.90 28.05 -0.22
C VAL A 102 31.32 27.96 -0.78
N LYS A 103 31.50 28.29 -2.07
CA LYS A 103 32.83 28.54 -2.63
C LYS A 103 33.38 29.82 -2.00
N LYS A 104 34.28 29.66 -1.03
CA LYS A 104 35.21 30.74 -0.62
C LYS A 104 36.12 31.04 -1.81
N SER A 105 35.88 32.15 -2.49
CA SER A 105 36.91 32.79 -3.31
C SER A 105 37.81 33.60 -2.38
N ASN A 106 38.93 33.00 -1.97
CA ASN A 106 40.12 33.76 -1.61
C ASN A 106 40.80 34.12 -2.94
N ASP A 107 40.85 35.38 -3.33
CA ASP A 107 42.15 35.99 -3.64
C ASP A 107 42.07 37.52 -3.67
N CYS A 108 43.17 38.11 -3.22
CA CYS A 108 43.45 39.51 -3.01
C CYS A 108 44.24 40.05 -4.21
N CYS A 109 43.91 41.27 -4.65
CA CYS A 109 44.77 42.34 -5.18
C CYS A 109 43.92 43.31 -6.01
#